data_AF-D1MWN2-F1
#
_entry.id   AF-D1MWN2-F1
#
_cell.length_a   1.000
_cell.length_b   1.000
_cell.length_c   1.000
_cell.angle_alpha   90.00
_cell.angle_beta   90.00
_cell.angle_gamma   90.00
#
_symmetry.space_group_name_H-M   'P 1'
#
loop_
_entity.id
_entity.type
_entity.pdbx_description
1 polymer ?
#
loop_
_entity_poly.entity_id
_entity_poly.type
_entity_poly.pdbx_seq_one_letter_code
_entity_poly.pdbx_strand_id
1 'polypeptide(L)'
;MPQTREHILLSKNVGVPYIVVFLNKCDMVDDEELLELVEMEVRDLLSEYDFPGDDVPVIKGSALKALEGDADYEAKIFELMDAVDEYIPTPERDTEKPFMMPVEDVFSITGRGTVATGRVERGQVKVGDEVEIIGLQEENKKTTVTGVEMFRKLLDYAEAGDNIGALLRGVSREEIQRGQVLAKPGTITPHSKFKAEVYVLSKEEGGRHTPFFSNYRPQFYFRTTDVTGIIHLPEGVEMVMPGDNTEMNVELISTIAI
;
A
#
# COMPACT_ATOMS: atom_id res chain seq x y z
N MET A 1 11.29 11.58 -13.68
CA MET A 1 10.03 11.43 -14.45
C MET A 1 8.83 11.75 -13.57
N PRO A 2 7.67 12.20 -14.12
CA PRO A 2 6.50 12.53 -13.31
C PRO A 2 6.02 11.39 -12.41
N GLN A 3 5.98 10.15 -12.92
CA GLN A 3 5.56 9.00 -12.11
C GLN A 3 6.55 8.64 -10.99
N THR A 4 7.85 8.91 -11.16
CA THR A 4 8.84 8.67 -10.09
C THR A 4 8.53 9.54 -8.88
N ARG A 5 8.24 10.82 -9.12
CA ARG A 5 7.83 11.79 -8.09
C ARG A 5 6.53 11.34 -7.42
N GLU A 6 5.52 10.99 -8.21
CA GLU A 6 4.23 10.54 -7.71
C GLU A 6 4.34 9.25 -6.86
N HIS A 7 5.14 8.27 -7.28
CA HIS A 7 5.32 7.04 -6.52
C HIS A 7 6.05 7.25 -5.18
N ILE A 8 7.06 8.13 -5.12
CA ILE A 8 7.76 8.44 -3.87
C ILE A 8 6.80 9.11 -2.89
N LEU A 9 6.05 10.12 -3.35
CA LEU A 9 5.02 10.78 -2.58
C LEU A 9 3.95 9.81 -2.08
N LEU A 10 3.41 8.96 -2.95
CA LEU A 10 2.39 7.97 -2.56
C LEU A 10 2.95 6.99 -1.55
N SER A 11 4.19 6.53 -1.72
CA SER A 11 4.87 5.62 -0.79
C SER A 11 4.92 6.21 0.62
N LYS A 12 5.25 7.50 0.75
CA LYS A 12 5.19 8.21 2.03
C LYS A 12 3.79 8.20 2.62
N ASN A 13 2.78 8.54 1.82
CA ASN A 13 1.39 8.66 2.27
C ASN A 13 0.74 7.32 2.65
N VAL A 14 1.16 6.21 2.04
CA VAL A 14 0.70 4.85 2.40
C VAL A 14 1.59 4.19 3.46
N GLY A 15 2.56 4.92 4.03
CA GLY A 15 3.37 4.47 5.15
C GLY A 15 4.48 3.48 4.80
N VAL A 16 5.06 3.57 3.59
CA VAL A 16 6.29 2.85 3.23
C VAL A 16 7.48 3.52 3.94
N PRO A 17 8.17 2.83 4.87
CA PRO A 17 9.18 3.47 5.72
C PRO A 17 10.57 3.54 5.09
N TYR A 18 10.91 2.64 4.16
CA TYR A 18 12.23 2.53 3.54
C TYR A 18 12.11 2.36 2.03
N ILE A 19 13.07 2.94 1.31
CA ILE A 19 13.23 2.81 -0.15
C ILE A 19 14.68 2.41 -0.41
N VAL A 20 14.86 1.46 -1.34
CA VAL A 20 16.15 1.15 -1.97
C VAL A 20 16.00 1.47 -3.46
N VAL A 21 17.02 2.09 -4.06
CA VAL A 21 16.97 2.53 -5.46
C VAL A 21 17.83 1.61 -6.32
N PHE A 22 17.26 1.18 -7.45
CA PHE A 22 17.99 0.53 -8.53
C PHE A 22 17.97 1.42 -9.78
N LEU A 23 19.11 2.04 -10.10
CA LEU A 23 19.31 2.77 -11.34
C LEU A 23 19.51 1.76 -12.48
N ASN A 24 18.40 1.41 -13.11
CA ASN A 24 18.35 0.43 -14.19
C ASN A 24 18.80 1.03 -15.54
N LYS A 25 19.13 0.14 -16.49
CA LYS A 25 19.56 0.44 -17.86
C LYS A 25 20.92 1.14 -17.97
N CYS A 26 21.82 0.91 -17.01
CA CYS A 26 23.19 1.41 -17.10
C CYS A 26 23.97 0.85 -18.31
N ASP A 27 23.53 -0.28 -18.89
CA ASP A 27 24.08 -0.83 -20.14
C ASP A 27 23.84 0.06 -21.37
N MET A 28 22.93 1.04 -21.26
CA MET A 28 22.58 1.98 -22.33
C MET A 28 23.26 3.34 -22.16
N VAL A 29 24.04 3.53 -21.08
CA VAL A 29 24.64 4.81 -20.72
C VAL A 29 26.12 4.60 -20.44
N ASP A 30 26.97 5.05 -21.37
CA ASP A 30 28.42 4.94 -21.25
C ASP A 30 29.06 6.13 -20.49
N ASP A 31 28.27 7.16 -20.18
CA ASP A 31 28.72 8.39 -19.51
C ASP A 31 28.51 8.33 -18.00
N GLU A 32 29.62 8.23 -17.26
CA GLU A 32 29.62 8.16 -15.80
C GLU A 32 29.12 9.46 -15.14
N GLU A 33 29.41 10.63 -15.71
CA GLU A 33 28.94 11.91 -15.19
C GLU A 33 27.40 12.01 -15.28
N LEU A 34 26.81 11.46 -16.35
CA LEU A 34 25.36 11.41 -16.48
C LEU A 34 24.71 10.50 -15.42
N LEU A 35 25.34 9.36 -15.11
CA LEU A 35 24.84 8.46 -14.06
C LEU A 35 24.93 9.07 -12.67
N GLU A 36 26.00 9.82 -12.38
CA GLU A 36 26.14 10.58 -11.13
C GLU A 36 25.11 11.71 -11.03
N LEU A 37 24.85 12.43 -12.12
CA LEU A 37 23.81 13.46 -12.17
C LEU A 37 22.42 12.88 -11.88
N VAL A 38 22.08 11.74 -12.52
CA VAL A 38 20.79 11.06 -12.29
C VAL A 38 20.68 10.58 -10.84
N GLU A 39 21.75 10.05 -10.26
CA GLU A 39 21.76 9.66 -8.85
C GLU A 39 21.49 10.86 -7.94
N MET A 40 22.17 11.98 -8.15
CA MET A 40 21.95 13.21 -7.39
C MET A 40 20.49 13.69 -7.49
N GLU A 41 19.91 13.72 -8.70
CA GLU A 41 18.50 14.10 -8.88
C GLU A 41 17.53 13.17 -8.14
N VAL A 42 17.82 11.86 -8.08
CA VAL A 42 16.99 10.89 -7.35
C VAL A 42 17.12 11.08 -5.84
N ARG A 43 18.32 11.34 -5.34
CA ARG A 43 18.56 11.62 -3.91
C ARG A 43 17.85 12.90 -3.47
N ASP A 44 17.97 13.97 -4.25
CA ASP A 44 17.27 15.23 -4.00
C ASP A 44 15.75 15.04 -3.98
N LEU A 45 15.21 14.25 -4.93
CA LEU A 45 13.78 13.94 -4.99
C LEU A 45 13.29 13.11 -3.79
N LEU A 46 14.11 12.18 -3.28
CA LEU A 46 13.79 11.43 -2.07
C LEU A 46 13.78 12.34 -0.84
N SER A 47 14.77 13.22 -0.73
CA SER A 47 14.87 14.23 0.34
C SER A 47 13.70 15.23 0.30
N GLU A 48 13.20 15.59 -0.88
CA GLU A 48 12.02 16.45 -1.05
C GLU A 48 10.75 15.88 -0.37
N TYR A 49 10.64 14.55 -0.27
CA TYR A 49 9.49 13.84 0.34
C TYR A 49 9.84 13.14 1.66
N ASP A 50 10.79 13.69 2.42
CA ASP A 50 11.17 13.24 3.75
C ASP A 50 11.66 11.77 3.81
N PHE A 51 12.31 11.28 2.75
CA PHE A 51 13.17 10.11 2.81
C PHE A 51 14.63 10.55 2.99
N PRO A 52 15.49 9.74 3.61
CA PRO A 52 16.90 10.10 3.81
C PRO A 52 17.68 9.90 2.50
N GLY A 53 17.51 10.81 1.54
CA GLY A 53 18.05 10.67 0.18
C GLY A 53 19.55 10.42 0.13
N ASP A 54 20.33 11.01 1.05
CA ASP A 54 21.79 10.82 1.15
C ASP A 54 22.18 9.42 1.66
N ASP A 55 21.35 8.79 2.50
CA ASP A 55 21.64 7.49 3.12
C ASP A 55 21.04 6.30 2.37
N VAL A 56 20.09 6.55 1.45
CA VAL A 56 19.43 5.49 0.67
C VAL A 56 20.46 4.78 -0.22
N PRO A 57 20.51 3.43 -0.21
CA PRO A 57 21.33 2.67 -1.13
C PRO A 57 20.86 2.86 -2.57
N VAL A 58 21.81 3.18 -3.47
CA VAL A 58 21.57 3.35 -4.90
C VAL A 58 22.47 2.38 -5.65
N ILE A 59 21.89 1.36 -6.28
CA ILE A 59 22.63 0.34 -7.02
C ILE A 59 22.46 0.61 -8.51
N LYS A 60 23.57 0.71 -9.24
CA LYS A 60 23.61 0.94 -10.69
C LYS A 60 23.77 -0.39 -11.42
N GLY A 61 22.89 -0.68 -12.39
CA GLY A 61 22.95 -1.94 -13.12
C GLY A 61 22.00 -2.04 -14.31
N SER A 62 21.93 -3.25 -14.87
CA SER A 62 21.04 -3.59 -15.97
C SER A 62 20.29 -4.88 -15.65
N ALA A 63 19.01 -4.74 -15.33
CA ALA A 63 18.14 -5.90 -15.09
C ALA A 63 17.98 -6.77 -16.35
N LEU A 64 18.08 -6.18 -17.55
CA LEU A 64 18.00 -6.92 -18.80
C LEU A 64 19.24 -7.81 -18.98
N LYS A 65 20.44 -7.25 -18.84
CA LYS A 65 21.69 -8.01 -19.00
C LYS A 65 21.85 -9.09 -17.93
N ALA A 66 21.45 -8.80 -16.69
CA ALA A 66 21.40 -9.80 -15.63
C ALA A 66 20.49 -10.98 -16.02
N LEU A 67 19.30 -10.69 -16.57
CA LEU A 67 18.37 -11.74 -17.02
C LEU A 67 18.89 -12.53 -18.22
N GLU A 68 19.71 -11.91 -19.07
CA GLU A 68 20.40 -12.56 -20.21
C GLU A 68 21.59 -13.44 -19.79
N GLY A 69 21.99 -13.40 -18.51
CA GLY A 69 23.09 -14.21 -17.95
C GLY A 69 24.46 -13.53 -17.94
N ASP A 70 24.49 -12.19 -18.02
CA ASP A 70 25.74 -11.43 -17.85
C ASP A 70 26.15 -11.39 -16.37
N ALA A 71 27.28 -12.03 -16.05
CA ALA A 71 27.73 -12.23 -14.68
C ALA A 71 28.00 -10.91 -13.92
N ASP A 72 28.45 -9.86 -14.61
CA ASP A 72 28.74 -8.57 -13.96
C ASP A 72 27.44 -7.87 -13.55
N TYR A 73 26.40 -7.98 -14.38
CA TYR A 73 25.08 -7.43 -14.06
C TYR A 73 24.27 -8.33 -13.12
N GLU A 74 24.44 -9.65 -13.16
CA GLU A 74 23.90 -10.55 -12.14
C GLU A 74 24.43 -10.18 -10.74
N ALA A 75 25.73 -9.88 -10.63
CA ALA A 75 26.33 -9.43 -9.37
C ALA A 75 25.67 -8.15 -8.83
N LYS A 76 25.22 -7.24 -9.70
CA LYS A 76 24.46 -6.03 -9.29
C LYS A 76 23.07 -6.34 -8.74
N ILE A 77 22.46 -7.44 -9.15
CA ILE A 77 21.19 -7.89 -8.53
C ILE A 77 21.44 -8.46 -7.14
N PHE A 78 22.53 -9.20 -6.94
CA PHE A 78 22.92 -9.64 -5.60
C PHE A 78 23.25 -8.46 -4.69
N GLU A 79 24.00 -7.47 -5.16
CA GLU A 79 24.29 -6.23 -4.43
C GLU A 79 23.00 -5.47 -4.04
N LEU A 80 21.99 -5.44 -4.93
CA LEU A 80 20.68 -4.88 -4.62
C LEU A 80 19.97 -5.66 -3.51
N MET A 81 20.03 -6.99 -3.52
CA MET A 81 19.40 -7.82 -2.48
C MET A 81 20.15 -7.70 -1.15
N ASP A 82 21.47 -7.62 -1.16
CA ASP A 82 22.28 -7.37 0.04
C ASP A 82 21.91 -6.02 0.66
N ALA A 83 21.75 -4.97 -0.16
CA ALA A 83 21.29 -3.67 0.31
C ALA A 83 19.87 -3.73 0.89
N VAL A 84 18.97 -4.54 0.33
CA VAL A 84 17.63 -4.76 0.90
C VAL A 84 17.72 -5.42 2.27
N ASP A 85 18.53 -6.47 2.41
CA ASP A 85 18.69 -7.21 3.65
C ASP A 85 19.35 -6.37 4.77
N GLU A 86 20.31 -5.50 4.41
CA GLU A 86 21.03 -4.66 5.38
C GLU A 86 20.30 -3.36 5.74
N TYR A 87 19.68 -2.70 4.75
CA TYR A 87 19.09 -1.37 4.93
C TYR A 87 17.65 -1.41 5.41
N ILE A 88 16.86 -2.41 5.01
CA ILE A 88 15.45 -2.51 5.39
C ILE A 88 15.36 -3.41 6.64
N PRO A 89 15.18 -2.84 7.85
CA PRO A 89 15.08 -3.65 9.05
C PRO A 89 13.86 -4.56 8.96
N THR A 90 13.98 -5.76 9.54
CA THR A 90 12.81 -6.61 9.73
C THR A 90 11.80 -5.86 10.59
N PRO A 91 10.60 -5.57 10.09
CA PRO A 91 9.63 -4.77 10.84
C PRO A 91 9.18 -5.53 12.09
N GLU A 92 8.98 -4.79 13.19
CA GLU A 92 8.34 -5.35 14.37
C GLU A 92 6.93 -5.82 13.98
N ARG A 93 6.71 -7.13 14.10
CA ARG A 93 5.41 -7.74 13.79
C ARG A 93 4.49 -7.52 14.98
N ASP A 94 3.36 -6.86 14.73
CA ASP A 94 2.37 -6.60 15.76
C ASP A 94 1.45 -7.80 15.97
N THR A 95 2.02 -8.92 16.44
CA THR A 95 1.33 -10.21 16.54
C THR A 95 0.31 -10.26 17.68
N GLU A 96 0.45 -9.40 18.68
CA GLU A 96 -0.41 -9.35 19.86
C GLU A 96 -1.69 -8.52 19.65
N LYS A 97 -1.70 -7.63 18.64
CA LYS A 97 -2.93 -6.90 18.28
C LYS A 97 -4.00 -7.83 17.71
N PRO A 98 -5.28 -7.41 17.75
CA PRO A 98 -6.33 -8.14 17.06
C PRO A 98 -6.05 -8.32 15.57
N PHE A 99 -6.27 -9.54 15.07
CA PHE A 99 -6.12 -9.88 13.66
C PHE A 99 -6.80 -8.86 12.75
N MET A 100 -6.07 -8.39 11.75
CA MET A 100 -6.62 -7.66 10.61
C MET A 100 -5.79 -7.91 9.35
N MET A 101 -6.47 -8.22 8.25
CA MET A 101 -5.88 -8.46 6.93
C MET A 101 -6.73 -7.74 5.87
N PRO A 102 -6.20 -6.71 5.20
CA PRO A 102 -6.86 -6.10 4.05
C PRO A 102 -7.02 -7.09 2.91
N VAL A 103 -8.18 -7.10 2.28
CA VAL A 103 -8.45 -7.96 1.11
C VAL A 103 -7.92 -7.26 -0.14
N GLU A 104 -6.97 -7.92 -0.81
CA GLU A 104 -6.33 -7.47 -2.05
C GLU A 104 -6.98 -8.11 -3.28
N ASP A 105 -7.32 -9.40 -3.19
CA ASP A 105 -7.99 -10.14 -4.27
C ASP A 105 -8.86 -11.29 -3.70
N VAL A 106 -9.79 -11.78 -4.52
CA VAL A 106 -10.76 -12.83 -4.16
C VAL A 106 -10.87 -13.87 -5.27
N PHE A 107 -10.55 -15.11 -4.93
CA PHE A 107 -10.62 -16.27 -5.82
C PHE A 107 -11.71 -17.24 -5.37
N SER A 108 -12.34 -17.92 -6.33
CA SER A 108 -13.18 -19.08 -6.06
C SER A 108 -12.46 -20.33 -6.52
N ILE A 109 -12.18 -21.24 -5.60
CA ILE A 109 -11.48 -22.49 -5.87
C ILE A 109 -12.53 -23.61 -5.91
N THR A 110 -12.71 -24.21 -7.09
CA THR A 110 -13.66 -25.31 -7.32
C THR A 110 -13.45 -26.42 -6.29
N GLY A 111 -14.50 -26.75 -5.54
CA GLY A 111 -14.50 -27.81 -4.53
C GLY A 111 -13.85 -27.45 -3.19
N ARG A 112 -13.26 -26.25 -3.03
CA ARG A 112 -12.74 -25.76 -1.74
C ARG A 112 -13.53 -24.59 -1.18
N GLY A 113 -13.90 -23.62 -2.02
CA GLY A 113 -14.63 -22.42 -1.61
C GLY A 113 -13.93 -21.12 -2.00
N THR A 114 -14.29 -20.03 -1.32
CA THR A 114 -13.78 -18.68 -1.61
C THR A 114 -12.53 -18.38 -0.80
N VAL A 115 -11.48 -17.89 -1.47
CA VAL A 115 -10.19 -17.52 -0.88
C VAL A 115 -10.02 -16.02 -1.02
N ALA A 116 -9.80 -15.33 0.10
CA ALA A 116 -9.40 -13.92 0.13
C ALA A 116 -7.90 -13.83 0.33
N THR A 117 -7.20 -13.07 -0.51
CA THR A 117 -5.75 -12.87 -0.39
C THR A 117 -5.41 -11.50 0.13
N GLY A 118 -4.32 -11.41 0.88
CA GLY A 118 -3.73 -10.15 1.31
C GLY A 118 -2.61 -10.34 2.32
N ARG A 119 -1.92 -9.25 2.62
CA ARG A 119 -0.95 -9.20 3.73
C ARG A 119 -1.65 -9.06 5.07
N VAL A 120 -1.34 -9.92 6.03
CA VAL A 120 -1.80 -9.72 7.43
C VAL A 120 -1.15 -8.45 7.96
N GLU A 121 -1.94 -7.43 8.26
CA GLU A 121 -1.44 -6.12 8.74
C GLU A 121 -1.04 -6.20 10.21
N ARG A 122 -1.83 -6.91 11.02
CA ARG A 122 -1.60 -7.10 12.45
C ARG A 122 -2.27 -8.36 12.98
N GLY A 123 -1.82 -8.81 14.14
CA GLY A 123 -2.34 -9.97 14.85
C GLY A 123 -1.99 -11.30 14.18
N GLN A 124 -2.75 -12.33 14.56
CA GLN A 124 -2.60 -13.68 14.04
C GLN A 124 -3.96 -14.31 13.74
N VAL A 125 -4.00 -15.20 12.75
CA VAL A 125 -5.19 -16.00 12.43
C VAL A 125 -4.80 -17.47 12.28
N LYS A 126 -5.60 -18.36 12.86
CA LYS A 126 -5.42 -19.80 12.78
C LYS A 126 -6.53 -20.44 11.98
N VAL A 127 -6.26 -21.61 11.42
CA VAL A 127 -7.32 -22.45 10.85
C VAL A 127 -8.32 -22.80 11.97
N GLY A 128 -9.58 -22.48 11.73
CA GLY A 128 -10.69 -22.64 12.69
C GLY A 128 -11.14 -21.34 13.36
N ASP A 129 -10.39 -20.25 13.25
CA ASP A 129 -10.78 -18.97 13.85
C ASP A 129 -11.99 -18.34 13.16
N GLU A 130 -12.85 -17.70 13.94
CA GLU A 130 -13.92 -16.84 13.44
C GLU A 130 -13.37 -15.45 13.09
N VAL A 131 -13.77 -14.94 11.94
CA VAL A 131 -13.42 -13.60 11.44
C VAL A 131 -14.66 -12.87 10.94
N GLU A 132 -14.59 -11.55 10.92
CA GLU A 132 -15.58 -10.67 10.30
C GLU A 132 -15.03 -10.09 8.99
N ILE A 133 -15.87 -10.07 7.95
CA ILE A 133 -15.68 -9.32 6.72
C ILE A 133 -16.30 -7.94 6.94
N ILE A 134 -15.48 -6.90 6.88
CA ILE A 134 -15.85 -5.53 7.29
C ILE A 134 -15.58 -4.53 6.16
N GLY A 135 -16.52 -3.61 5.96
CA GLY A 135 -16.44 -2.51 4.99
C GLY A 135 -17.21 -2.78 3.69
N LEU A 136 -17.49 -1.71 2.95
CA LEU A 136 -18.18 -1.69 1.64
C LEU A 136 -19.60 -2.30 1.60
N GLN A 137 -20.12 -2.77 2.72
CA GLN A 137 -21.47 -3.33 2.90
C GLN A 137 -22.11 -2.74 4.16
N GLU A 138 -23.44 -2.79 4.24
CA GLU A 138 -24.18 -2.24 5.40
C GLU A 138 -23.96 -3.03 6.68
N GLU A 139 -23.85 -4.36 6.58
CA GLU A 139 -23.68 -5.26 7.71
C GLU A 139 -22.39 -6.07 7.59
N ASN A 140 -21.67 -6.20 8.71
CA ASN A 140 -20.50 -7.07 8.78
C ASN A 140 -20.94 -8.54 8.71
N LYS A 141 -20.21 -9.36 7.93
CA LYS A 141 -20.50 -10.80 7.82
C LYS A 141 -19.47 -11.61 8.59
N LYS A 142 -19.92 -12.49 9.48
CA LYS A 142 -19.08 -13.46 10.17
C LYS A 142 -18.83 -14.70 9.31
N THR A 143 -17.62 -15.22 9.38
CA THR A 143 -17.23 -16.49 8.75
C THR A 143 -16.12 -17.17 9.55
N THR A 144 -15.77 -18.39 9.19
CA THR A 144 -14.67 -19.16 9.79
C THR A 144 -13.58 -19.35 8.76
N VAL A 145 -12.33 -19.09 9.15
CA VAL A 145 -11.16 -19.45 8.35
C VAL A 145 -10.97 -20.96 8.39
N THR A 146 -10.99 -21.61 7.24
CA THR A 146 -10.91 -23.08 7.12
C THR A 146 -9.61 -23.56 6.50
N GLY A 147 -8.78 -22.64 6.04
CA GLY A 147 -7.45 -22.90 5.51
C GLY A 147 -6.68 -21.60 5.38
N VAL A 148 -5.38 -21.68 5.60
CA VAL A 148 -4.43 -20.60 5.39
C VAL A 148 -3.34 -21.13 4.47
N GLU A 149 -3.07 -20.43 3.39
CA GLU A 149 -2.09 -20.85 2.36
C GLU A 149 -1.14 -19.70 2.02
N MET A 150 0.15 -19.98 1.93
CA MET A 150 1.17 -19.06 1.42
C MET A 150 1.99 -19.77 0.34
N PHE A 151 2.05 -19.23 -0.87
CA PHE A 151 2.79 -19.81 -2.01
C PHE A 151 2.56 -21.32 -2.23
N ARG A 152 1.29 -21.76 -2.25
CA ARG A 152 0.89 -23.18 -2.40
C ARG A 152 1.29 -24.11 -1.26
N LYS A 153 1.70 -23.56 -0.12
CA LYS A 153 1.97 -24.31 1.13
C LYS A 153 0.87 -24.03 2.13
N LEU A 154 0.31 -25.10 2.70
CA LEU A 154 -0.66 -25.00 3.78
C LEU A 154 0.06 -24.62 5.08
N LEU A 155 -0.53 -23.67 5.81
CA LEU A 155 -0.06 -23.22 7.11
C LEU A 155 -1.13 -23.48 8.16
N ASP A 156 -0.71 -23.75 9.40
CA ASP A 156 -1.62 -23.90 10.54
C ASP A 156 -2.12 -22.54 11.05
N TYR A 157 -1.30 -21.49 10.85
CA TYR A 157 -1.60 -20.11 11.20
C TYR A 157 -0.84 -19.14 10.29
N ALA A 158 -1.23 -17.87 10.35
CA ALA A 158 -0.49 -16.75 9.78
C ALA A 158 -0.44 -15.60 10.79
N GLU A 159 0.56 -14.75 10.62
CA GLU A 159 0.82 -13.61 11.49
C GLU A 159 1.15 -12.35 10.70
N ALA A 160 1.18 -11.21 11.40
CA ALA A 160 1.49 -9.91 10.82
C ALA A 160 2.74 -9.96 9.92
N GLY A 161 2.60 -9.48 8.68
CA GLY A 161 3.63 -9.51 7.65
C GLY A 161 3.49 -10.65 6.63
N ASP A 162 2.76 -11.71 6.95
CA ASP A 162 2.56 -12.84 6.03
C ASP A 162 1.59 -12.47 4.90
N ASN A 163 1.96 -12.78 3.65
CA ASN A 163 1.08 -12.70 2.49
C ASN A 163 0.37 -14.04 2.30
N ILE A 164 -0.93 -14.09 2.55
CA ILE A 164 -1.68 -15.36 2.60
C ILE A 164 -2.92 -15.35 1.71
N GLY A 165 -3.43 -16.54 1.41
CA GLY A 165 -4.81 -16.80 1.05
C GLY A 165 -5.56 -17.43 2.21
N ALA A 166 -6.63 -16.78 2.68
CA ALA A 166 -7.53 -17.29 3.71
C ALA A 166 -8.78 -17.90 3.07
N LEU A 167 -9.00 -19.21 3.27
CA LEU A 167 -10.18 -19.92 2.78
C LEU A 167 -11.36 -19.72 3.74
N LEU A 168 -12.46 -19.16 3.23
CA LEU A 168 -13.61 -18.74 4.04
C LEU A 168 -14.80 -19.70 3.91
N ARG A 169 -15.36 -20.10 5.05
CA ARG A 169 -16.52 -21.00 5.08
C ARG A 169 -17.81 -20.28 4.73
N GLY A 170 -18.55 -20.82 3.77
CA GLY A 170 -19.93 -20.36 3.47
C GLY A 170 -20.01 -18.92 2.96
N VAL A 171 -18.91 -18.43 2.38
CA VAL A 171 -18.82 -17.11 1.74
C VAL A 171 -18.69 -17.36 0.24
N SER A 172 -19.59 -16.78 -0.55
CA SER A 172 -19.47 -16.76 -2.01
C SER A 172 -18.53 -15.65 -2.46
N ARG A 173 -18.03 -15.73 -3.70
CA ARG A 173 -17.18 -14.68 -4.28
C ARG A 173 -17.88 -13.32 -4.38
N GLU A 174 -19.21 -13.29 -4.43
CA GLU A 174 -20.00 -12.05 -4.53
C GLU A 174 -20.17 -11.36 -3.16
N GLU A 175 -19.98 -12.11 -2.08
CA GLU A 175 -20.16 -11.61 -0.70
C GLU A 175 -18.89 -11.00 -0.11
N ILE A 176 -17.77 -11.10 -0.82
CA ILE A 176 -16.49 -10.53 -0.41
C ILE A 176 -15.77 -9.90 -1.61
N GLN A 177 -15.17 -8.73 -1.41
CA GLN A 177 -14.47 -7.99 -2.46
C GLN A 177 -13.22 -7.27 -1.94
N ARG A 178 -12.34 -6.91 -2.89
CA ARG A 178 -11.19 -6.05 -2.64
C ARG A 178 -11.64 -4.76 -1.94
N GLY A 179 -10.88 -4.33 -0.93
CA GLY A 179 -11.18 -3.14 -0.13
C GLY A 179 -11.86 -3.39 1.20
N GLN A 180 -12.42 -4.58 1.39
CA GLN A 180 -12.85 -5.03 2.71
C GLN A 180 -11.64 -5.48 3.53
N VAL A 181 -11.85 -5.69 4.82
CA VAL A 181 -10.86 -6.31 5.71
C VAL A 181 -11.44 -7.57 6.34
N LEU A 182 -10.60 -8.58 6.51
CA LEU A 182 -10.86 -9.67 7.46
C LEU A 182 -10.32 -9.24 8.81
N ALA A 183 -11.14 -9.27 9.86
CA ALA A 183 -10.71 -8.87 11.20
C ALA A 183 -11.23 -9.80 12.28
N LYS A 184 -10.58 -9.77 13.45
CA LYS A 184 -11.11 -10.42 14.65
C LYS A 184 -12.50 -9.83 14.97
N PRO A 185 -13.53 -10.65 15.26
CA PRO A 185 -14.89 -10.17 15.46
C PRO A 185 -14.99 -9.08 16.53
N GLY A 186 -15.71 -8.01 16.22
CA GLY A 186 -15.98 -6.89 17.14
C GLY A 186 -14.78 -5.98 17.43
N THR A 187 -13.69 -6.06 16.65
CA THR A 187 -12.48 -5.26 16.89
C THR A 187 -12.34 -4.04 15.98
N ILE A 188 -13.15 -3.95 14.94
CA ILE A 188 -13.19 -2.82 14.00
C ILE A 188 -14.65 -2.44 13.75
N THR A 189 -14.96 -1.16 13.87
CA THR A 189 -16.25 -0.59 13.47
C THR A 189 -16.03 0.19 12.18
N PRO A 190 -16.75 -0.09 11.09
CA PRO A 190 -16.56 0.65 9.86
C PRO A 190 -17.19 2.04 9.97
N HIS A 191 -16.52 3.04 9.40
CA HIS A 191 -16.91 4.44 9.44
C HIS A 191 -17.04 5.02 8.03
N SER A 192 -17.95 5.98 7.85
CA SER A 192 -18.10 6.74 6.61
C SER A 192 -17.79 8.23 6.78
N LYS A 193 -17.69 8.71 8.02
CA LYS A 193 -17.41 10.12 8.33
C LYS A 193 -16.15 10.23 9.16
N PHE A 194 -15.24 11.08 8.73
CA PHE A 194 -14.02 11.36 9.46
C PHE A 194 -13.55 12.80 9.21
N LYS A 195 -12.72 13.27 10.13
CA LYS A 195 -11.99 14.52 10.01
C LYS A 195 -10.55 14.19 9.60
N ALA A 196 -10.03 14.87 8.59
CA ALA A 196 -8.67 14.67 8.12
C ALA A 196 -7.95 15.99 7.93
N GLU A 197 -6.65 15.97 8.18
CA GLU A 197 -5.72 17.00 7.73
C GLU A 197 -5.07 16.49 6.43
N VAL A 198 -5.14 17.29 5.38
CA VAL A 198 -4.75 16.88 4.03
C VAL A 198 -3.86 17.94 3.42
N TYR A 199 -2.75 17.48 2.85
CA TYR A 199 -1.93 18.24 1.93
C TYR A 199 -2.47 18.08 0.50
N VAL A 200 -2.80 19.19 -0.15
CA VAL A 200 -3.23 19.20 -1.54
C VAL A 200 -2.01 19.47 -2.40
N LEU A 201 -1.63 18.52 -3.25
CA LEU A 201 -0.49 18.68 -4.14
C LEU A 201 -0.57 19.94 -4.99
N SER A 202 0.56 20.65 -5.06
CA SER A 202 0.76 21.79 -5.94
C SER A 202 0.73 21.37 -7.41
N LYS A 203 0.66 22.35 -8.31
CA LYS A 203 0.72 22.10 -9.74
C LYS A 203 2.08 21.52 -10.15
N GLU A 204 3.14 21.99 -9.53
CA GLU A 204 4.54 21.62 -9.79
C GLU A 204 4.80 20.15 -9.39
N GLU A 205 4.10 19.66 -8.37
CA GLU A 205 4.13 18.26 -7.94
C GLU A 205 3.26 17.33 -8.81
N GLY A 206 2.62 17.86 -9.86
CA GLY A 206 1.70 17.09 -10.71
C GLY A 206 0.27 17.01 -10.16
N GLY A 207 -0.05 17.82 -9.15
CA GLY A 207 -1.38 17.93 -8.58
C GLY A 207 -2.37 18.71 -9.45
N ARG A 208 -3.38 19.29 -8.80
CA ARG A 208 -4.44 20.04 -9.49
C ARG A 208 -3.91 21.37 -10.03
N HIS A 209 -4.46 21.81 -11.16
CA HIS A 209 -4.18 23.15 -11.71
C HIS A 209 -5.08 24.25 -11.14
N THR A 210 -6.25 23.88 -10.60
CA THR A 210 -7.28 24.81 -10.14
C THR A 210 -7.77 24.42 -8.75
N PRO A 211 -8.24 25.40 -7.97
CA PRO A 211 -8.79 25.13 -6.64
C PRO A 211 -10.00 24.20 -6.70
N PHE A 212 -10.38 23.67 -5.54
CA PHE A 212 -11.66 23.00 -5.36
C PHE A 212 -12.44 23.64 -4.20
N PHE A 213 -13.74 23.40 -4.20
CA PHE A 213 -14.70 23.97 -3.26
C PHE A 213 -15.31 22.86 -2.42
N SER A 214 -16.04 23.23 -1.37
CA SER A 214 -16.88 22.29 -0.62
C SER A 214 -17.86 21.56 -1.57
N ASN A 215 -18.15 20.30 -1.26
CA ASN A 215 -18.84 19.31 -2.10
C ASN A 215 -18.02 18.73 -3.26
N TYR A 216 -16.70 18.98 -3.34
CA TYR A 216 -15.83 18.23 -4.24
C TYR A 216 -15.87 16.73 -3.91
N ARG A 217 -15.90 15.88 -4.95
CA ARG A 217 -16.08 14.43 -4.83
C ARG A 217 -14.92 13.62 -5.41
N PRO A 218 -13.73 13.63 -4.77
CA PRO A 218 -12.62 12.79 -5.19
C PRO A 218 -12.79 11.33 -4.73
N GLN A 219 -11.90 10.47 -5.23
CA GLN A 219 -11.69 9.14 -4.68
C GLN A 219 -10.70 9.21 -3.51
N PHE A 220 -11.02 8.53 -2.40
CA PHE A 220 -10.14 8.40 -1.24
C PHE A 220 -9.58 6.97 -1.20
N TYR A 221 -8.26 6.85 -1.24
CA TYR A 221 -7.59 5.55 -1.19
C TYR A 221 -7.35 5.13 0.26
N PHE A 222 -7.94 4.02 0.67
CA PHE A 222 -7.74 3.35 1.95
C PHE A 222 -7.15 1.97 1.70
N ARG A 223 -5.88 1.78 2.05
CA ARG A 223 -5.15 0.52 1.88
C ARG A 223 -5.30 -0.05 0.46
N THR A 224 -6.21 -1.00 0.26
CA THR A 224 -6.38 -1.74 -1.00
C THR A 224 -7.50 -1.20 -1.89
N THR A 225 -8.30 -0.23 -1.45
CA THR A 225 -9.46 0.29 -2.19
C THR A 225 -9.49 1.80 -2.27
N ASP A 226 -10.21 2.30 -3.27
CA ASP A 226 -10.68 3.66 -3.32
C ASP A 226 -12.20 3.74 -3.08
N VAL A 227 -12.64 4.78 -2.39
CA VAL A 227 -14.07 5.08 -2.18
C VAL A 227 -14.31 6.56 -2.42
N THR A 228 -15.35 6.89 -3.18
CA THR A 228 -15.74 8.28 -3.42
C THR A 228 -16.19 8.92 -2.10
N GLY A 229 -15.66 10.09 -1.79
CA GLY A 229 -16.07 10.88 -0.63
C GLY A 229 -16.52 12.27 -1.02
N ILE A 230 -17.38 12.87 -0.22
CA ILE A 230 -17.79 14.27 -0.33
C ILE A 230 -16.97 15.07 0.69
N ILE A 231 -16.27 16.09 0.21
CA ILE A 231 -15.48 16.98 1.06
C ILE A 231 -16.37 18.11 1.56
N HIS A 232 -16.36 18.34 2.87
CA HIS A 232 -16.95 19.49 3.55
C HIS A 232 -15.85 20.32 4.19
N LEU A 233 -15.59 21.48 3.59
CA LEU A 233 -14.60 22.44 4.09
C LEU A 233 -15.07 23.10 5.40
N PRO A 234 -14.15 23.54 6.28
CA PRO A 234 -14.49 24.24 7.51
C PRO A 234 -15.23 25.56 7.25
N GLU A 235 -15.97 26.05 8.25
CA GLU A 235 -16.62 27.36 8.17
C GLU A 235 -15.58 28.47 7.89
N GLY A 236 -15.87 29.32 6.90
CA GLY A 236 -14.98 30.41 6.48
C GLY A 236 -13.95 30.03 5.41
N VAL A 237 -13.81 28.74 5.05
CA VAL A 237 -12.94 28.30 3.95
C VAL A 237 -13.79 28.09 2.69
N GLU A 238 -13.72 29.03 1.76
CA GLU A 238 -14.50 28.95 0.51
C GLU A 238 -13.89 27.97 -0.50
N MET A 239 -12.56 27.96 -0.62
CA MET A 239 -11.82 27.14 -1.58
C MET A 239 -10.47 26.72 -1.01
N VAL A 240 -9.93 25.63 -1.57
CA VAL A 240 -8.59 25.12 -1.25
C VAL A 240 -7.74 25.19 -2.51
N MET A 241 -6.56 25.79 -2.42
CA MET A 241 -5.62 25.95 -3.52
C MET A 241 -4.68 24.74 -3.60
N PRO A 242 -4.17 24.40 -4.80
CA PRO A 242 -3.05 23.48 -4.93
C PRO A 242 -1.84 23.97 -4.12
N GLY A 243 -1.26 23.11 -3.29
CA GLY A 243 -0.17 23.41 -2.36
C GLY A 243 -0.61 23.69 -0.91
N ASP A 244 -1.92 23.79 -0.64
CA ASP A 244 -2.41 24.08 0.71
C ASP A 244 -2.42 22.84 1.61
N ASN A 245 -2.16 23.07 2.91
CA ASN A 245 -2.55 22.16 3.98
C ASN A 245 -3.91 22.61 4.52
N THR A 246 -4.88 21.70 4.58
CA THR A 246 -6.22 22.03 5.05
C THR A 246 -6.84 20.91 5.86
N GLU A 247 -7.63 21.29 6.86
CA GLU A 247 -8.50 20.38 7.57
C GLU A 247 -9.82 20.23 6.79
N MET A 248 -10.34 19.02 6.65
CA MET A 248 -11.62 18.78 6.00
C MET A 248 -12.41 17.66 6.69
N ASN A 249 -13.73 17.78 6.65
CA ASN A 249 -14.63 16.69 7.01
C ASN A 249 -14.97 15.93 5.73
N VAL A 250 -14.88 14.61 5.76
CA VAL A 250 -15.15 13.74 4.61
C VAL A 250 -16.31 12.82 4.93
N GLU A 251 -17.24 12.70 3.99
CA GLU A 251 -18.34 11.74 4.01
C GLU A 251 -18.24 10.78 2.83
N LEU A 252 -17.84 9.53 3.09
CA LEU A 252 -17.72 8.46 2.11
C LEU A 252 -19.09 7.92 1.69
N ILE A 253 -19.22 7.53 0.42
CA ILE A 253 -20.45 6.91 -0.10
C ILE A 253 -20.68 5.48 0.44
N SER A 254 -19.63 4.86 0.97
CA SER A 254 -19.63 3.52 1.56
C SER A 254 -18.82 3.54 2.87
N THR A 255 -19.14 2.66 3.80
CA THR A 255 -18.37 2.52 5.05
C THR A 255 -17.07 1.78 4.79
N ILE A 256 -15.99 2.21 5.45
CA ILE A 256 -14.65 1.60 5.36
C ILE A 256 -14.13 1.30 6.76
N ALA A 257 -13.32 0.25 6.88
CA ALA A 257 -12.52 0.00 8.07
C ALA A 257 -11.40 1.05 8.17
N ILE A 258 -11.65 2.12 8.93
CA ILE A 258 -10.68 3.18 9.23
C ILE A 258 -9.93 2.80 10.50
#